data_AF-A0A166LBK2-F1
#
_entry.id   AF-A0A166LBK2-F1
#
_cell.length_a   1.000
_cell.length_b   1.000
_cell.length_c   1.000
_cell.angle_alpha   90.00
_cell.angle_beta   90.00
_cell.angle_gamma   90.00
#
_symmetry.space_group_name_H-M   'P 1'
#
loop_
_entity.id
_entity.type
_entity.pdbx_description
1 polymer ?
#
loop_
_entity_poly.entity_id
_entity_poly.type
_entity_poly.pdbx_seq_one_letter_code
_entity_poly.pdbx_strand_id
1 'polypeptide(L)'
;MPSGDDRLITDKSLRVPAWDKCKHGTQRGLAVGVAWVRVFDFAVIYKFIELFLIHSTKITGLSHDTMFGYKIPFSLAAYATILAISSQVTTVLRYFLSRNIRIARARAWDQTVISRGKGPDFWAPYVEEWDNPPVVDETQRGIVLKAFETAIGRFIIKKLVLFPISLYPGAGVFVAAWFKALATAQLLHKPVSTAGLD
;
A
#
# COMPACT_ATOMS: atom_id res chain seq x y z
N MET A 1 11.31 0.26 32.93
CA MET A 1 11.47 1.18 31.78
C MET A 1 10.30 0.98 30.84
N PRO A 2 9.58 2.03 30.40
CA PRO A 2 8.49 1.87 29.44
C PRO A 2 9.03 1.30 28.13
N SER A 3 8.25 0.44 27.48
CA SER A 3 8.59 -0.13 26.18
C SER A 3 8.68 0.99 25.13
N GLY A 4 9.34 0.76 23.99
CA GLY A 4 9.48 1.77 22.93
C GLY A 4 8.13 2.31 22.42
N ASP A 5 7.09 1.47 22.52
CA ASP A 5 5.73 1.78 22.09
C ASP A 5 5.04 2.77 23.05
N ASP A 6 5.28 2.65 24.36
CA ASP A 6 4.71 3.55 25.38
C ASP A 6 5.26 4.98 25.27
N ARG A 7 6.51 5.13 24.79
CA ARG A 7 7.14 6.43 24.56
C ARG A 7 6.54 7.15 23.36
N LEU A 8 6.23 6.46 22.28
CA LEU A 8 5.62 7.07 21.08
C LEU A 8 4.27 7.73 21.37
N ILE A 9 3.50 7.16 22.31
CA ILE A 9 2.16 7.64 22.66
C ILE A 9 2.23 8.75 23.72
N THR A 10 3.16 8.64 24.67
CA THR A 10 3.25 9.52 25.84
C THR A 10 4.13 10.76 25.59
N ASP A 11 5.18 10.63 24.77
CA ASP A 11 6.14 11.69 24.53
C ASP A 11 5.62 12.70 23.48
N LYS A 12 5.30 13.91 23.95
CA LYS A 12 4.82 14.99 23.08
C LYS A 12 5.85 15.42 22.04
N SER A 13 7.15 15.28 22.33
CA SER A 13 8.22 15.67 21.41
C SER A 13 8.28 14.78 20.16
N LEU A 14 7.85 13.53 20.27
CA LEU A 14 7.77 12.55 19.18
C LEU A 14 6.41 12.61 18.46
N ARG A 15 5.33 12.69 19.24
CA ARG A 15 3.96 12.58 18.71
C ARG A 15 3.53 13.77 17.87
N VAL A 16 3.80 14.99 18.32
CA VAL A 16 3.38 16.23 17.63
C VAL A 16 4.01 16.34 16.23
N PRO A 17 5.34 16.24 16.05
CA PRO A 17 5.93 16.35 14.72
C PRO A 17 5.54 15.19 13.80
N ALA A 18 5.34 13.98 14.34
CA ALA A 18 4.84 12.84 13.55
C ALA A 18 3.42 13.09 13.05
N TRP A 19 2.54 13.61 13.91
CA TRP A 19 1.17 13.96 13.57
C TRP A 19 1.10 15.08 12.54
N ASP A 20 1.85 16.16 12.74
CA ASP A 20 1.88 17.30 11.81
C ASP A 20 2.40 16.90 10.44
N LYS A 21 3.38 15.97 10.37
CA LYS A 21 3.87 15.44 9.10
C LYS A 21 2.79 14.63 8.37
N CYS A 22 2.05 13.79 9.09
CA CYS A 22 0.94 13.03 8.53
C CYS A 22 -0.19 13.95 8.07
N LYS A 23 -0.55 14.97 8.87
CA LYS A 23 -1.58 15.96 8.55
C LYS A 23 -1.26 16.69 7.24
N HIS A 24 -0.05 17.23 7.10
CA HIS A 24 0.38 17.89 5.86
C HIS A 24 0.45 16.92 4.67
N GLY A 25 0.88 15.69 4.91
CA GLY A 25 0.89 14.63 3.90
C GLY A 25 -0.52 14.31 3.38
N THR A 26 -1.50 14.18 4.27
CA THR A 26 -2.90 13.93 3.94
C THR A 26 -3.51 15.13 3.21
N GLN A 27 -3.25 16.36 3.64
CA GLN A 27 -3.74 17.57 2.97
C GLN A 27 -3.23 17.66 1.52
N ARG A 28 -1.94 17.40 1.30
CA ARG A 28 -1.35 17.36 -0.05
C ARG A 28 -1.91 16.21 -0.88
N GLY A 29 -2.04 15.02 -0.29
CA GLY A 29 -2.61 13.86 -0.96
C GLY A 29 -4.08 14.06 -1.36
N LEU A 30 -4.86 14.75 -0.53
CA LEU A 30 -6.25 15.08 -0.82
C LEU A 30 -6.34 16.15 -1.92
N ALA A 31 -5.51 17.19 -1.88
CA ALA A 31 -5.46 18.20 -2.94
C ALA A 31 -5.09 17.60 -4.30
N VAL A 32 -4.04 16.75 -4.33
CA VAL A 32 -3.62 16.03 -5.53
C VAL A 32 -4.69 15.04 -5.99
N GLY A 33 -5.33 14.31 -5.07
CA GLY A 33 -6.41 13.38 -5.38
C GLY A 33 -7.61 14.07 -6.02
N VAL A 34 -8.04 15.22 -5.48
CA VAL A 34 -9.16 16.01 -6.05
C VAL A 34 -8.79 16.56 -7.43
N ALA A 35 -7.57 17.10 -7.59
CA ALA A 35 -7.11 17.60 -8.88
C ALA A 35 -7.06 16.48 -9.94
N TRP A 36 -6.53 15.31 -9.57
CA TRP A 36 -6.46 14.13 -10.43
C TRP A 36 -7.84 13.68 -10.90
N VAL A 37 -8.76 13.49 -9.95
CA VAL A 37 -10.14 13.04 -10.23
C VAL A 37 -10.88 14.01 -11.13
N ARG A 38 -10.73 15.32 -10.87
CA ARG A 38 -11.45 16.36 -11.60
C ARG A 38 -10.91 16.56 -13.03
N VAL A 39 -9.62 16.35 -13.24
CA VAL A 39 -8.97 16.58 -14.55
C VAL A 39 -9.01 15.34 -15.44
N PHE A 40 -8.75 14.14 -14.90
CA PHE A 40 -8.55 12.94 -15.72
C PHE A 40 -9.71 11.95 -15.66
N ASP A 41 -10.24 11.66 -14.48
CA ASP A 41 -10.99 10.42 -14.29
C ASP A 41 -12.50 10.56 -14.45
N PHE A 42 -13.10 11.70 -14.07
CA PHE A 42 -14.56 11.77 -13.98
C PHE A 42 -15.26 11.51 -15.32
N ALA A 43 -14.85 12.18 -16.40
CA ALA A 43 -15.48 12.01 -17.70
C ALA A 43 -15.14 10.66 -18.36
N VAL A 44 -13.90 10.17 -18.18
CA VAL A 44 -13.45 8.91 -18.78
C VAL A 44 -14.16 7.72 -18.12
N ILE A 45 -14.19 7.68 -16.79
CA ILE A 45 -14.84 6.60 -16.03
C ILE A 45 -16.34 6.65 -16.22
N TYR A 46 -16.95 7.83 -16.22
CA TYR A 46 -18.38 7.96 -16.47
C TYR A 46 -18.75 7.38 -17.84
N LYS A 47 -18.04 7.76 -18.90
CA LYS A 47 -18.28 7.23 -20.25
C LYS A 47 -18.00 5.74 -20.37
N PHE A 48 -16.95 5.24 -19.71
CA PHE A 48 -16.65 3.81 -19.69
C PHE A 48 -17.76 3.01 -19.00
N ILE A 49 -18.23 3.48 -17.84
CA ILE A 49 -19.31 2.85 -17.07
C ILE A 49 -20.63 2.94 -17.83
N GLU A 50 -20.93 4.07 -18.45
CA GLU A 50 -22.11 4.27 -19.30
C GLU A 50 -22.09 3.28 -20.48
N LEU A 51 -20.98 3.19 -21.21
CA LEU A 51 -20.82 2.26 -22.33
C LEU A 51 -20.97 0.79 -21.87
N PHE A 52 -20.37 0.43 -20.74
CA PHE A 52 -20.44 -0.92 -20.19
C PHE A 52 -21.84 -1.27 -19.67
N LEU A 53 -22.53 -0.32 -19.02
CA LEU A 53 -23.90 -0.50 -18.54
C LEU A 53 -24.90 -0.61 -19.70
N ILE A 54 -24.74 0.16 -20.77
CA ILE A 54 -25.59 0.09 -21.96
C ILE A 54 -25.46 -1.27 -22.67
N HIS A 55 -24.26 -1.86 -22.70
CA HIS A 55 -24.02 -3.16 -23.33
C HIS A 55 -24.34 -4.38 -22.43
N SER A 56 -24.58 -4.17 -21.14
CA SER A 56 -24.87 -5.28 -20.21
C SER A 56 -26.38 -5.54 -20.11
N THR A 57 -26.87 -6.50 -20.87
CA THR A 57 -28.28 -6.95 -20.89
C THR A 57 -28.81 -7.44 -19.54
N LYS A 58 -27.92 -7.74 -18.57
CA LYS A 58 -28.31 -8.12 -17.20
C LYS A 58 -28.56 -6.93 -16.26
N ILE A 59 -28.14 -5.72 -16.63
CA ILE A 59 -28.21 -4.52 -15.78
C ILE A 59 -29.14 -3.46 -16.38
N THR A 60 -29.45 -3.54 -17.69
CA THR A 60 -30.44 -2.67 -18.35
C THR A 60 -31.85 -2.80 -17.76
N GLY A 61 -32.22 -3.95 -17.18
CA GLY A 61 -33.47 -4.08 -16.41
C GLY A 61 -33.50 -3.30 -15.09
N LEU A 62 -32.34 -2.92 -14.55
CA LEU A 62 -32.16 -2.10 -13.35
C LEU A 62 -31.78 -0.64 -13.66
N SER A 63 -31.47 -0.32 -14.92
CA SER A 63 -30.99 1.00 -15.33
C SER A 63 -32.12 2.01 -15.50
N HIS A 64 -33.37 1.55 -15.55
CA HIS A 64 -34.56 2.40 -15.63
C HIS A 64 -35.05 2.74 -14.22
N ASP A 65 -34.60 3.90 -13.73
CA ASP A 65 -35.28 4.73 -12.73
C ASP A 65 -35.59 4.15 -11.35
N THR A 66 -35.23 2.90 -11.01
CA THR A 66 -35.68 2.30 -9.74
C THR A 66 -34.65 1.36 -9.12
N MET A 67 -33.99 1.82 -8.06
CA MET A 67 -33.27 0.94 -7.13
C MET A 67 -34.17 0.78 -5.90
N PHE A 68 -34.55 -0.47 -5.57
CA PHE A 68 -35.47 -0.76 -4.45
C PHE A 68 -36.83 -0.05 -4.52
N GLY A 69 -37.37 0.21 -5.72
CA GLY A 69 -38.69 0.83 -5.89
C GLY A 69 -38.74 2.35 -5.69
N TYR A 70 -37.61 3.00 -5.40
CA TYR A 70 -37.51 4.46 -5.32
C TYR A 70 -36.84 5.06 -6.56
N LYS A 71 -37.44 6.15 -7.08
CA LYS A 71 -36.82 6.99 -8.11
C LYS A 71 -35.67 7.77 -7.52
N ILE A 72 -34.46 7.32 -7.82
CA ILE A 72 -33.25 7.98 -7.39
C ILE A 72 -32.99 9.18 -8.32
N PRO A 73 -32.73 10.40 -7.80
CA PRO A 73 -32.48 11.58 -8.63
C PRO A 73 -31.12 11.55 -9.36
N PHE A 74 -30.34 10.47 -9.21
CA PHE A 74 -29.02 10.30 -9.81
C PHE A 74 -28.94 8.98 -10.60
N SER A 75 -28.26 9.01 -11.75
CA SER A 75 -28.09 7.82 -12.59
C SER A 75 -27.26 6.77 -11.86
N LEU A 76 -27.58 5.49 -12.09
CA LEU A 76 -26.80 4.36 -11.56
C LEU A 76 -25.33 4.45 -11.99
N ALA A 77 -25.09 4.94 -13.21
CA ALA A 77 -23.77 5.22 -13.73
C ALA A 77 -23.02 6.24 -12.87
N ALA A 78 -23.65 7.36 -12.52
CA ALA A 78 -23.03 8.39 -11.67
C ALA A 78 -22.63 7.85 -10.29
N TYR A 79 -23.49 7.02 -9.69
CA TYR A 79 -23.19 6.37 -8.41
C TYR A 79 -21.97 5.44 -8.51
N ALA A 80 -21.94 4.56 -9.52
CA ALA A 80 -20.82 3.66 -9.75
C ALA A 80 -19.52 4.43 -10.06
N THR A 81 -19.61 5.54 -10.80
CA THR A 81 -18.47 6.44 -11.05
C THR A 81 -17.93 7.04 -9.76
N ILE A 82 -18.79 7.55 -8.87
CA ILE A 82 -18.39 8.11 -7.57
C ILE A 82 -17.69 7.06 -6.70
N LEU A 83 -18.21 5.83 -6.66
CA LEU A 83 -17.57 4.73 -5.92
C LEU A 83 -16.22 4.32 -6.52
N ALA A 84 -16.11 4.25 -7.85
CA ALA A 84 -14.86 3.93 -8.51
C ALA A 84 -13.79 5.00 -8.22
N ILE A 85 -14.19 6.27 -8.29
CA ILE A 85 -13.33 7.42 -7.98
C ILE A 85 -12.90 7.42 -6.51
N SER A 86 -13.79 7.13 -5.56
CA SER A 86 -13.46 7.14 -4.14
C SER A 86 -12.36 6.12 -3.80
N SER A 87 -12.37 4.96 -4.45
CA SER A 87 -11.31 3.94 -4.34
C SER A 87 -9.95 4.45 -4.85
N GLN A 88 -9.95 5.20 -5.96
CA GLN A 88 -8.74 5.79 -6.52
C GLN A 88 -8.17 6.89 -5.62
N VAL A 89 -9.02 7.80 -5.13
CA VAL A 89 -8.64 8.83 -4.15
C VAL A 89 -8.06 8.20 -2.88
N THR A 90 -8.68 7.12 -2.40
CA THR A 90 -8.19 6.36 -1.24
C THR A 90 -6.79 5.81 -1.50
N THR A 91 -6.50 5.34 -2.71
CA THR A 91 -5.19 4.82 -3.09
C THR A 91 -4.13 5.92 -3.13
N VAL A 92 -4.45 7.08 -3.71
CA VAL A 92 -3.58 8.26 -3.70
C VAL A 92 -3.29 8.70 -2.27
N LEU A 93 -4.33 8.80 -1.43
CA LEU A 93 -4.19 9.21 -0.03
C LEU A 93 -3.32 8.21 0.75
N ARG A 94 -3.50 6.90 0.55
CA ARG A 94 -2.66 5.85 1.14
C ARG A 94 -1.21 5.96 0.71
N TYR A 95 -0.94 6.31 -0.55
CA TYR A 95 0.42 6.52 -1.05
C TYR A 95 1.12 7.66 -0.29
N PHE A 96 0.48 8.83 -0.23
CA PHE A 96 1.06 9.99 0.48
C PHE A 96 1.20 9.73 1.98
N LEU A 97 0.20 9.10 2.60
CA LEU A 97 0.23 8.80 4.03
C LEU A 97 1.32 7.77 4.37
N SER A 98 1.43 6.67 3.61
CA SER A 98 2.44 5.64 3.86
C SER A 98 3.87 6.18 3.78
N ARG A 99 4.15 7.06 2.80
CA ARG A 99 5.47 7.69 2.67
C ARG A 99 5.80 8.60 3.85
N ASN A 100 4.84 9.39 4.33
CA ASN A 100 5.05 10.27 5.49
C ASN A 100 5.20 9.51 6.80
N ILE A 101 4.42 8.43 7.00
CA ILE A 101 4.56 7.54 8.17
C ILE A 101 5.96 6.90 8.20
N ARG A 102 6.49 6.47 7.05
CA ARG A 102 7.85 5.90 6.98
C ARG A 102 8.91 6.89 7.43
N ILE A 103 8.82 8.14 6.99
CA ILE A 103 9.75 9.21 7.39
C ILE A 103 9.60 9.54 8.88
N ALA A 104 8.37 9.62 9.38
CA ALA A 104 8.12 9.87 10.79
C ALA A 104 8.69 8.75 11.68
N ARG A 105 8.55 7.49 11.26
CA ARG A 105 9.14 6.33 11.94
C ARG A 105 10.67 6.42 11.99
N ALA A 106 11.33 6.77 10.88
CA ALA A 106 12.78 6.90 10.84
C ALA A 106 13.29 7.98 11.81
N ARG A 107 12.61 9.13 11.86
CA ARG A 107 12.97 10.19 12.82
C ARG A 107 12.72 9.80 14.27
N ALA A 108 11.61 9.13 14.53
CA ALA A 108 11.31 8.63 15.87
C ALA A 108 12.39 7.65 16.34
N TRP A 109 12.82 6.75 15.45
CA TRP A 109 13.91 5.83 15.71
C TRP A 109 15.21 6.56 16.04
N ASP A 110 15.61 7.53 15.22
CA ASP A 110 16.82 8.33 15.43
C ASP A 110 16.83 9.03 16.81
N GLN A 111 15.72 9.67 17.17
CA GLN A 111 15.54 10.29 18.49
C GLN A 111 15.61 9.27 19.64
N THR A 112 15.07 8.06 19.44
CA THR A 112 15.19 7.00 20.46
C THR A 112 16.62 6.51 20.63
N VAL A 113 17.40 6.40 19.54
CA VAL A 113 18.82 6.02 19.56
C VAL A 113 19.64 7.08 20.30
N ILE A 114 19.46 8.35 19.95
CA ILE A 114 20.10 9.50 20.60
C ILE A 114 19.77 9.53 22.09
N SER A 115 18.50 9.36 22.48
CA SER A 115 18.09 9.36 23.90
C SER A 115 18.69 8.21 24.72
N ARG A 116 19.16 7.15 24.06
CA ARG A 116 19.81 6.00 24.71
C ARG A 116 21.33 6.14 24.79
N GLY A 117 21.89 7.28 24.37
CA GLY A 117 23.33 7.52 24.39
C GLY A 117 24.14 6.59 23.50
N LYS A 118 23.47 5.92 22.55
CA LYS A 118 24.10 4.99 21.61
C LYS A 118 24.67 5.82 20.46
N GLY A 119 26.00 5.96 20.43
CA GLY A 119 26.71 6.65 19.35
C GLY A 119 26.63 5.92 18.00
N PRO A 120 27.15 6.50 16.91
CA PRO A 120 27.26 5.84 15.61
C PRO A 120 27.95 4.48 15.70
N ASP A 121 28.91 4.35 16.61
CA ASP A 121 29.67 3.12 16.88
C ASP A 121 28.83 1.99 17.48
N PHE A 122 27.65 2.29 18.03
CA PHE A 122 26.71 1.26 18.48
C PHE A 122 26.21 0.41 17.31
N TRP A 123 26.09 1.03 16.14
CA TRP A 123 25.75 0.36 14.89
C TRP A 123 27.05 -0.03 14.19
N ALA A 124 27.78 -1.00 14.77
CA ALA A 124 28.82 -1.69 14.03
C ALA A 124 28.25 -2.17 12.68
N PRO A 125 29.03 -2.13 11.59
CA PRO A 125 28.61 -2.73 10.32
C PRO A 125 28.07 -4.11 10.62
N TYR A 126 26.89 -4.44 10.09
CA TYR A 126 26.32 -5.77 10.28
C TYR A 126 27.35 -6.79 9.79
N VAL A 127 27.99 -7.48 10.73
CA VAL A 127 28.90 -8.59 10.43
C VAL A 127 28.01 -9.82 10.42
N GLU A 128 27.79 -10.38 9.23
CA GLU A 128 27.19 -11.70 9.14
C GLU A 128 28.10 -12.68 9.90
N GLU A 129 27.59 -13.30 10.96
CA GLU A 129 28.32 -14.31 11.76
C GLU A 129 28.59 -15.62 10.99
N TRP A 130 28.44 -15.61 9.67
CA TRP A 130 28.67 -16.76 8.82
C TRP A 130 30.15 -16.82 8.43
N ASP A 131 30.90 -17.74 9.04
CA ASP A 131 32.28 -18.05 8.63
C ASP A 131 32.39 -18.49 7.16
N ASN A 132 31.28 -18.97 6.57
CA ASN A 132 31.18 -19.25 5.14
C ASN A 132 29.75 -18.98 4.66
N PRO A 133 29.49 -17.88 3.91
CA PRO A 133 28.13 -17.57 3.48
C PRO A 133 27.63 -18.62 2.48
N PRO A 134 26.37 -19.08 2.59
CA PRO A 134 25.79 -19.97 1.61
C PRO A 134 25.73 -19.25 0.25
N VAL A 135 26.37 -19.83 -0.77
CA VAL A 135 26.35 -19.30 -2.13
C VAL A 135 24.93 -19.44 -2.68
N VAL A 136 24.26 -18.32 -2.93
CA VAL A 136 22.91 -18.32 -3.52
C VAL A 136 23.04 -18.59 -5.01
N ASP A 137 22.67 -19.80 -5.43
CA ASP A 137 22.59 -20.13 -6.86
C ASP A 137 21.46 -19.33 -7.53
N GLU A 138 21.82 -18.25 -8.24
CA GLU A 138 20.86 -17.47 -9.04
C GLU A 138 20.19 -18.29 -10.17
N THR A 139 20.82 -19.40 -10.53
CA THR A 139 20.36 -20.38 -11.52
C THR A 139 19.17 -21.20 -11.00
N GLN A 140 19.10 -21.44 -9.69
CA GLN A 140 18.00 -22.19 -9.04
C GLN A 140 16.82 -21.29 -8.63
N ARG A 141 16.94 -19.96 -8.76
CA ARG A 141 15.83 -19.02 -8.50
C ARG A 141 14.73 -19.22 -9.54
N GLY A 142 13.65 -19.86 -9.12
CA GLY A 142 12.46 -20.08 -9.94
C GLY A 142 11.87 -18.79 -10.51
N ILE A 143 11.21 -18.92 -11.68
CA ILE A 143 10.63 -17.81 -12.45
C ILE A 143 9.68 -16.96 -11.60
N VAL A 144 8.94 -17.58 -10.69
CA VAL A 144 8.01 -16.92 -9.77
C VAL A 144 8.72 -15.99 -8.79
N LEU A 145 9.89 -16.38 -8.27
CA LEU A 145 10.70 -15.56 -7.36
C LEU A 145 11.27 -14.34 -8.09
N LYS A 146 11.81 -14.55 -9.30
CA LYS A 146 12.31 -13.46 -10.16
C LYS A 146 11.20 -12.48 -10.54
N ALA A 147 10.01 -12.97 -10.86
CA ALA A 147 8.86 -12.11 -11.13
C ALA A 147 8.41 -11.32 -9.88
N PHE A 148 8.53 -11.89 -8.67
CA PHE A 148 8.11 -11.23 -7.43
C PHE A 148 9.06 -10.11 -6.94
N GLU A 149 10.31 -10.11 -7.42
CA GLU A 149 11.29 -9.04 -7.15
C GLU A 149 10.96 -7.73 -7.89
N THR A 150 10.37 -7.83 -9.08
CA THR A 150 9.93 -6.65 -9.83
C THR A 150 8.59 -6.12 -9.31
N ALA A 151 8.44 -4.80 -9.23
CA ALA A 151 7.18 -4.17 -8.79
C ALA A 151 5.98 -4.57 -9.67
N ILE A 152 6.23 -4.72 -10.98
CA ILE A 152 5.23 -5.13 -11.98
C ILE A 152 4.87 -6.61 -11.81
N GLY A 153 5.85 -7.51 -11.71
CA GLY A 153 5.56 -8.94 -11.55
C GLY A 153 4.87 -9.24 -10.20
N ARG A 154 5.23 -8.54 -9.13
CA ARG A 154 4.51 -8.58 -7.85
C ARG A 154 3.05 -8.13 -7.98
N PHE A 155 2.76 -7.10 -8.78
CA PHE A 155 1.40 -6.64 -9.04
C PHE A 155 0.60 -7.66 -9.85
N ILE A 156 1.18 -8.20 -10.92
CA ILE A 156 0.54 -9.21 -11.79
C ILE A 156 0.24 -10.48 -10.98
N ILE A 157 1.19 -10.99 -10.20
CA ILE A 157 0.99 -12.20 -9.38
C ILE A 157 -0.12 -11.95 -8.33
N LYS A 158 -0.07 -10.83 -7.61
CA LYS A 158 -1.06 -10.55 -6.55
C LYS A 158 -2.46 -10.26 -7.10
N LYS A 159 -2.58 -9.69 -8.29
CA LYS A 159 -3.87 -9.18 -8.79
C LYS A 159 -4.49 -10.07 -9.86
N LEU A 160 -3.67 -10.74 -10.68
CA LEU A 160 -4.13 -11.59 -11.77
C LEU A 160 -4.18 -13.07 -11.36
N VAL A 161 -3.17 -13.54 -10.63
CA VAL A 161 -3.06 -14.96 -10.23
C VAL A 161 -3.76 -15.20 -8.89
N LEU A 162 -3.58 -14.31 -7.90
CA LEU A 162 -4.19 -14.48 -6.59
C LEU A 162 -5.71 -14.28 -6.56
N PHE A 163 -6.21 -13.35 -7.36
CA PHE A 163 -7.61 -12.97 -7.37
C PHE A 163 -8.56 -14.17 -7.66
N PRO A 164 -8.33 -14.99 -8.71
CA PRO A 164 -9.15 -16.17 -8.95
C PRO A 164 -8.96 -17.27 -7.87
N ILE A 165 -7.78 -17.38 -7.27
CA ILE A 165 -7.51 -18.37 -6.21
C ILE A 165 -8.17 -17.98 -4.88
N SER A 166 -8.30 -16.67 -4.62
CA SER A 166 -8.98 -16.14 -3.44
C SER A 166 -10.50 -16.38 -3.42
N LEU A 167 -11.07 -16.76 -4.57
CA LEU A 167 -12.47 -17.18 -4.67
C LEU A 167 -12.73 -18.53 -3.97
N TYR A 168 -11.68 -19.33 -3.74
CA TYR A 168 -11.76 -20.58 -2.99
C TYR A 168 -11.52 -20.31 -1.49
N PRO A 169 -12.51 -20.55 -0.61
CA PRO A 169 -12.35 -20.40 0.83
C PRO A 169 -11.18 -21.28 1.33
N GLY A 170 -10.31 -20.73 2.18
CA GLY A 170 -9.14 -21.43 2.73
C GLY A 170 -7.87 -21.31 1.87
N ALA A 171 -7.91 -21.68 0.58
CA ALA A 171 -6.73 -21.62 -0.30
C ALA A 171 -6.16 -20.20 -0.42
N GLY A 172 -7.02 -19.19 -0.52
CA GLY A 172 -6.61 -17.78 -0.56
C GLY A 172 -5.82 -17.33 0.68
N VAL A 173 -6.11 -17.87 1.87
CA VAL A 173 -5.43 -17.50 3.12
C VAL A 173 -4.00 -18.05 3.14
N PHE A 174 -3.82 -19.33 2.77
CA PHE A 174 -2.50 -19.96 2.70
C PHE A 174 -1.61 -19.28 1.66
N VAL A 175 -2.16 -19.01 0.48
CA VAL A 175 -1.43 -18.36 -0.60
C VAL A 175 -1.08 -16.91 -0.21
N ALA A 176 -2.00 -16.15 0.41
CA ALA A 176 -1.69 -14.81 0.91
C ALA A 176 -0.62 -14.82 2.01
N ALA A 177 -0.66 -15.80 2.92
CA ALA A 177 0.36 -15.98 3.95
C ALA A 177 1.73 -16.32 3.35
N TRP A 178 1.77 -17.20 2.35
CA TRP A 178 2.99 -17.55 1.60
C TRP A 178 3.63 -16.33 0.94
N PHE A 179 2.85 -15.53 0.21
CA PHE A 179 3.37 -14.30 -0.40
C PHE A 179 3.78 -13.24 0.61
N LYS A 180 3.14 -13.20 1.78
CA LYS A 180 3.54 -12.33 2.88
C LYS A 180 4.86 -12.79 3.48
N ALA A 181 5.06 -14.09 3.67
CA ALA A 181 6.33 -14.67 4.12
C ALA A 181 7.47 -14.40 3.12
N LEU A 182 7.24 -14.61 1.82
CA LEU A 182 8.22 -14.30 0.77
C LEU A 182 8.58 -12.81 0.72
N ALA A 183 7.59 -11.91 0.86
CA ALA A 183 7.86 -10.48 0.90
C ALA A 183 8.69 -10.09 2.14
N THR A 184 8.44 -10.71 3.29
CA THR A 184 9.21 -10.50 4.52
C THR A 184 10.63 -11.05 4.38
N ALA A 185 10.81 -12.24 3.80
CA ALA A 185 12.12 -12.83 3.54
C ALA A 185 12.95 -11.92 2.61
N GLN A 186 12.37 -11.44 1.51
CA GLN A 186 13.06 -10.48 0.62
C GLN A 186 13.41 -9.16 1.31
N LEU A 187 12.63 -8.72 2.30
CA LEU A 187 12.91 -7.51 3.06
C LEU A 187 14.05 -7.73 4.07
N LEU A 188 14.15 -8.93 4.65
CA LEU A 188 15.24 -9.34 5.54
C LEU A 188 16.56 -9.58 4.81
N HIS A 189 16.50 -10.09 3.57
CA HIS A 189 17.69 -10.32 2.73
C HIS A 189 18.22 -9.06 2.05
N LYS A 190 17.57 -7.91 2.21
CA LYS A 190 18.15 -6.64 1.74
C LYS A 190 19.15 -6.12 2.78
N PRO A 191 20.40 -5.81 2.39
CA PRO A 191 21.39 -5.31 3.31
C PRO A 191 20.91 -3.97 3.90
N VAL A 192 20.91 -3.87 5.23
CA VAL A 192 20.51 -2.69 6.01
C VAL A 192 21.28 -1.43 5.60
N SER A 193 22.48 -1.57 5.04
CA SER A 193 23.33 -0.47 4.58
C SER A 193 22.75 0.38 3.45
N THR A 194 21.78 -0.13 2.68
CA THR A 194 21.16 0.61 1.56
C THR A 194 19.92 1.43 1.95
N ALA A 195 19.46 1.35 3.20
CA ALA A 195 18.28 2.10 3.66
C ALA A 195 18.58 3.57 4.07
N GLY A 196 19.83 4.03 3.92
CA GLY A 196 20.31 5.37 4.30
C GLY A 196 20.62 6.33 3.15
N LEU A 197 20.58 5.87 1.89
CA LEU A 197 20.85 6.69 0.71
C LEU A 197 19.87 6.27 -0.40
N ASP A 198 18.67 6.88 -0.39
CA ASP A 198 17.76 7.17 -1.53
C ASP A 198 16.32 7.52 -1.08
#